data_AF-A0A8J8EF21-F1
#
_entry.id   AF-A0A8J8EF21-F1
#
_cell.length_a   1.000
_cell.length_b   1.000
_cell.length_c   1.000
_cell.angle_alpha   90.00
_cell.angle_beta   90.00
_cell.angle_gamma   90.00
#
_symmetry.space_group_name_H-M   'P 1'
#
loop_
_entity.id
_entity.type
_entity.pdbx_description
1 polymer ?
#
loop_
_entity_poly.entity_id
_entity_poly.type
_entity_poly.pdbx_seq_one_letter_code
_entity_poly.pdbx_strand_id
1 'polypeptide(L)'
;MDFDLFMERYGYKVLFGIFGVVLLTILGVLVFSAYSILRRYGLFAGGLFLLLLVVYALTVKRRVMDAQAQAHAKYFYDDRPKR
;
A
#
# COMPACT_ATOMS: atom_id res chain seq x y z
N MET A 1 -12.85 49.60 -20.75
CA MET A 1 -13.01 49.16 -19.35
C MET A 1 -11.66 48.62 -18.95
N ASP A 2 -10.97 49.34 -18.07
CA ASP A 2 -9.56 49.07 -17.78
C ASP A 2 -9.42 47.73 -17.07
N PHE A 3 -8.43 46.95 -17.51
CA PHE A 3 -8.17 45.62 -16.97
C PHE A 3 -7.85 45.66 -15.47
N ASP A 4 -7.29 46.80 -15.01
CA ASP A 4 -7.09 47.11 -13.59
C ASP A 4 -8.40 47.12 -12.80
N LEU A 5 -9.42 47.85 -13.27
CA LEU A 5 -10.71 47.93 -12.58
C LEU A 5 -11.45 46.56 -12.57
N PHE A 6 -11.19 45.73 -13.59
CA PHE A 6 -11.69 44.36 -13.63
C PHE A 6 -10.98 43.44 -12.62
N MET A 7 -9.65 43.53 -12.53
CA MET A 7 -8.85 42.75 -11.58
C MET A 7 -9.11 43.16 -10.14
N GLU A 8 -9.38 44.44 -9.88
CA GLU A 8 -9.73 44.94 -8.57
C GLU A 8 -11.02 44.30 -8.02
N ARG A 9 -11.99 44.02 -8.91
CA ARG A 9 -13.31 43.48 -8.52
C ARG A 9 -13.41 41.96 -8.63
N TYR A 10 -12.73 41.35 -9.60
CA TYR A 10 -12.87 39.92 -9.94
C TYR A 10 -11.56 39.12 -9.93
N GLY A 11 -10.40 39.78 -9.82
CA GLY A 11 -9.09 39.16 -9.98
C GLY A 11 -8.86 37.98 -9.04
N TYR A 12 -9.25 38.10 -7.76
CA TYR A 12 -9.09 37.01 -6.80
C TYR A 12 -9.93 35.77 -7.13
N LYS A 13 -11.14 35.94 -7.68
CA LYS A 13 -12.02 34.82 -8.05
C LYS A 13 -11.44 34.07 -9.25
N VAL A 14 -10.89 34.81 -10.21
CA VAL A 14 -10.25 34.24 -11.40
C VAL A 14 -8.96 33.51 -11.01
N LEU A 15 -8.11 34.13 -10.18
CA LEU A 15 -6.90 33.50 -9.66
C LEU A 15 -7.21 32.23 -8.85
N PHE A 16 -8.25 32.26 -8.00
CA PHE A 16 -8.68 31.09 -7.26
C PHE A 16 -9.18 29.97 -8.18
N GLY A 17 -9.93 30.31 -9.23
CA GLY A 17 -10.37 29.34 -10.23
C GLY A 17 -9.20 28.69 -10.98
N ILE A 18 -8.25 29.50 -11.44
CA ILE A 18 -7.04 29.01 -12.12
C ILE A 18 -6.22 28.11 -11.18
N PHE A 19 -6.01 28.57 -9.94
CA PHE A 19 -5.29 27.80 -8.93
C PHE A 19 -5.99 26.46 -8.63
N GLY A 20 -7.31 26.47 -8.48
CA GLY A 20 -8.12 25.28 -8.29
C GLY A 20 -7.99 24.29 -9.46
N VAL A 21 -8.04 24.77 -10.70
CA VAL A 21 -7.86 23.92 -11.88
C VAL A 21 -6.47 23.30 -11.92
N VAL A 22 -5.42 24.08 -11.63
CA VAL A 22 -4.04 23.58 -11.55
C VAL A 22 -3.92 22.50 -10.49
N LEU A 23 -4.47 22.74 -9.30
CA LEU A 23 -4.43 21.78 -8.20
C LEU A 23 -5.19 20.49 -8.53
N LEU A 24 -6.39 20.61 -9.09
CA LEU A 24 -7.19 19.47 -9.54
C LEU A 24 -6.48 18.67 -10.63
N THR A 25 -5.77 19.35 -11.53
CA THR A 25 -4.99 18.68 -12.59
C THR A 25 -3.86 17.86 -11.97
N ILE A 26 -3.10 18.42 -11.02
CA ILE A 26 -2.00 17.72 -10.34
C ILE A 26 -2.54 16.48 -9.62
N LEU A 27 -3.59 16.64 -8.81
CA LEU A 27 -4.21 15.53 -8.09
C LEU A 27 -4.81 14.50 -9.04
N GLY A 28 -5.47 14.95 -10.09
CA GLY A 28 -6.07 14.10 -11.11
C GLY A 28 -5.04 13.24 -11.82
N VAL A 29 -3.91 13.81 -12.23
CA VAL A 29 -2.80 13.08 -12.86
C VAL A 29 -2.22 12.04 -11.89
N LEU A 30 -2.04 12.39 -10.63
CA LEU A 30 -1.49 11.49 -9.62
C LEU A 30 -2.43 10.29 -9.38
N VAL A 31 -3.71 10.55 -9.17
CA VAL A 31 -4.73 9.51 -8.97
C VAL A 31 -4.88 8.64 -10.21
N PHE A 32 -4.94 9.26 -11.40
CA PHE A 32 -5.04 8.53 -12.66
C PHE A 32 -3.81 7.64 -12.92
N SER A 33 -2.62 8.12 -12.59
CA SER A 33 -1.39 7.35 -12.73
C SER A 33 -1.37 6.16 -11.78
N ALA A 34 -1.70 6.37 -10.51
CA ALA A 34 -1.80 5.30 -9.52
C ALA A 34 -2.85 4.26 -9.94
N TYR A 35 -4.04 4.70 -10.37
CA TYR A 35 -5.09 3.83 -10.87
C TYR A 35 -4.65 3.05 -12.12
N SER A 36 -3.97 3.70 -13.06
CA SER A 36 -3.50 3.05 -14.29
C SER A 36 -2.46 1.96 -14.00
N ILE A 37 -1.52 2.23 -13.09
CA ILE A 37 -0.54 1.24 -12.64
C ILE A 37 -1.25 0.08 -11.94
N LEU A 38 -2.15 0.37 -11.00
CA LEU A 38 -2.89 -0.67 -10.27
C LEU A 38 -3.78 -1.49 -11.21
N ARG A 39 -4.41 -0.88 -12.21
CA ARG A 39 -5.26 -1.60 -13.17
C ARG A 39 -4.45 -2.52 -14.08
N ARG A 40 -3.26 -2.11 -14.49
CA ARG A 40 -2.41 -2.90 -15.40
C ARG A 40 -1.60 -3.97 -14.66
N TYR A 41 -1.08 -3.64 -13.49
CA TYR A 41 -0.12 -4.48 -12.76
C TYR A 41 -0.66 -5.00 -11.42
N GLY A 42 -1.82 -4.56 -10.96
CA GLY A 42 -2.34 -4.92 -9.63
C GLY A 42 -2.63 -6.41 -9.48
N LEU A 43 -3.13 -7.09 -10.52
CA LEU A 43 -3.30 -8.54 -10.49
C LEU A 43 -1.97 -9.27 -10.40
N PHE A 44 -0.96 -8.81 -11.15
CA PHE A 44 0.37 -9.40 -11.11
C PHE A 44 1.05 -9.16 -9.76
N ALA A 45 1.06 -7.92 -9.27
CA ALA A 45 1.64 -7.55 -7.99
C ALA A 45 0.91 -8.24 -6.82
N GLY A 46 -0.42 -8.28 -6.85
CA GLY A 46 -1.23 -8.98 -5.84
C GLY A 46 -1.02 -10.49 -5.87
N GLY A 47 -0.97 -11.09 -7.06
CA GLY A 47 -0.68 -12.52 -7.23
C GLY A 47 0.72 -12.87 -6.73
N LEU A 48 1.72 -12.07 -7.08
CA LEU A 48 3.10 -12.25 -6.61
C LEU A 48 3.19 -12.10 -5.08
N PHE A 49 2.52 -11.10 -4.52
CA PHE A 49 2.46 -10.89 -3.08
C PHE A 49 1.84 -12.11 -2.36
N LEU A 50 0.71 -12.61 -2.84
CA LEU A 50 0.07 -13.81 -2.29
C LEU A 50 0.98 -15.04 -2.39
N LEU A 51 1.64 -15.23 -3.54
CA LEU A 51 2.56 -16.34 -3.73
C LEU A 51 3.72 -16.29 -2.73
N LEU A 52 4.32 -15.11 -2.54
CA LEU A 52 5.38 -14.91 -1.54
C LEU A 52 4.89 -15.17 -0.12
N LEU A 53 3.65 -14.76 0.19
CA LEU A 53 3.02 -15.00 1.48
C LEU A 53 2.84 -16.50 1.75
N VAL A 54 2.37 -17.25 0.75
CA VAL A 54 2.23 -18.71 0.83
C VAL A 54 3.59 -19.38 1.02
N VAL A 55 4.59 -19.00 0.23
CA VAL A 55 5.96 -19.55 0.35
C VAL A 55 6.53 -19.27 1.74
N TYR A 56 6.38 -18.04 2.24
CA TYR A 56 6.81 -17.67 3.59
C TYR A 56 6.08 -18.48 4.67
N ALA A 57 4.77 -18.66 4.54
CA ALA A 57 3.98 -19.44 5.48
C ALA A 57 4.45 -20.91 5.55
N LEU A 58 4.69 -21.51 4.38
CA LEU A 58 5.08 -22.92 4.30
C LEU A 58 6.54 -23.17 4.70
N THR A 59 7.44 -22.22 4.45
CA THR A 59 8.88 -22.41 4.71
C THR A 59 9.30 -21.90 6.09
N VAL A 60 8.84 -20.72 6.48
CA VAL A 60 9.26 -20.06 7.72
C VAL A 60 8.29 -20.37 8.84
N LYS A 61 7.00 -20.06 8.67
CA LYS A 61 6.01 -20.24 9.75
C LYS A 61 5.86 -21.70 10.14
N ARG A 62 5.85 -22.63 9.17
CA ARG A 62 5.82 -24.07 9.46
C ARG A 62 6.98 -24.50 10.35
N ARG A 63 8.22 -24.10 10.02
CA ARG A 63 9.40 -24.43 10.83
C ARG A 63 9.34 -23.85 12.23
N VAL A 64 8.83 -22.63 12.38
CA VAL A 64 8.64 -22.01 13.69
C VAL A 64 7.61 -22.78 14.51
N MET A 65 6.50 -23.20 13.90
CA MET A 65 5.48 -24.00 14.57
C MET A 65 6.00 -25.38 14.96
N ASP A 66 6.76 -26.05 14.10
CA ASP A 66 7.37 -27.35 14.40
C ASP A 66 8.37 -27.23 15.57
N ALA A 67 9.20 -26.19 15.59
CA ALA A 67 10.13 -25.93 16.68
C ALA A 67 9.41 -25.59 18.00
N GLN A 68 8.33 -24.81 17.95
CA GLN A 68 7.50 -24.54 19.13
C GLN A 68 6.83 -25.82 19.64
N ALA A 69 6.28 -26.63 18.75
CA ALA A 69 5.67 -27.90 19.11
C ALA A 69 6.68 -28.83 19.79
N GLN A 70 7.92 -28.93 19.28
CA GLN A 70 8.98 -29.72 19.91
C GLN A 70 9.41 -29.16 21.27
N ALA A 71 9.51 -27.83 21.41
CA ALA A 71 9.86 -27.20 22.67
C ALA A 71 8.78 -27.45 23.74
N HIS A 72 7.50 -27.37 23.37
CA HIS A 72 6.39 -27.71 24.26
C HIS A 72 6.36 -29.20 24.57
N ALA A 73 6.55 -30.07 23.57
CA ALA A 73 6.60 -31.52 23.77
C ALA A 73 7.69 -31.90 24.77
N LYS A 74 8.92 -31.36 24.64
CA LYS A 74 10.03 -31.61 25.56
C LYS A 74 9.75 -31.15 27.00
N TYR A 75 8.89 -30.16 27.20
CA TYR A 75 8.51 -29.68 28.53
C TYR A 75 7.45 -30.58 29.20
N PHE A 76 6.51 -31.12 28.42
CA PHE A 76 5.42 -31.96 28.93
C PHE A 76 5.73 -33.47 28.91
N TYR A 77 6.52 -33.92 27.95
CA TYR A 77 6.98 -35.28 27.76
C TYR A 77 8.50 -35.26 27.85
N ASP A 78 9.04 -35.76 28.96
CA ASP A 78 10.49 -35.88 29.12
C ASP A 78 10.95 -37.09 28.31
N ASP A 79 11.43 -36.84 27.09
CA ASP A 79 11.93 -37.87 26.17
C ASP A 79 13.31 -38.43 26.58
N ARG A 80 13.80 -38.07 27.78
CA ARG A 80 15.06 -38.62 28.29
C ARG A 80 14.91 -40.13 28.51
N PRO A 81 15.79 -40.96 27.91
CA PRO A 81 15.81 -42.37 28.23
C PRO A 81 16.14 -42.51 29.72
N LYS A 82 15.20 -43.06 30.50
CA LYS A 82 15.44 -43.47 31.89
C LYS A 82 16.59 -44.47 31.88
N ARG A 83 17.77 -44.00 32.30
CA ARG A 83 18.90 -44.86 32.66
C ARG A 83 18.60 -45.59 33.96
#